data_AF-A0A7R8H6N4-F1
#
_entry.id   AF-A0A7R8H6N4-F1
#
_cell.length_a   1.000
_cell.length_b   1.000
_cell.length_c   1.000
_cell.angle_alpha   90.00
_cell.angle_beta   90.00
_cell.angle_gamma   90.00
#
_symmetry.space_group_name_H-M   'P 1'
#
loop_
_entity.id
_entity.type
_entity.pdbx_description
1 polymer ?
#
loop_
_entity_poly.entity_id
_entity_poly.type
_entity_poly.pdbx_seq_one_letter_code
_entity_poly.pdbx_strand_id
1 'polypeptide(L)'
;MHIVKFLLKKSDYFYNYFTMGFDILFDAKSNSVKKYYRCQFELPLSRDRYEGDTPIVVSSFSRWDTIASKVNPSERPVVLNRASSTNTTNPFGSTFCYGYQDVIFEVMPNGHLASVTLYCSAQQLIERKLRLLQIHSI
;
A
#
# COMPACT_ATOMS: atom_id res chain seq x y z
N MET A 1 -3.46 -10.56 8.15
CA MET A 1 -3.06 -9.78 9.34
C MET A 1 -4.03 -8.63 9.50
N HIS A 2 -4.97 -8.75 10.43
CA HIS A 2 -6.03 -7.76 10.63
C HIS A 2 -5.52 -6.69 11.60
N ILE A 3 -5.46 -5.44 11.13
CA ILE A 3 -5.17 -4.29 12.00
C ILE A 3 -6.52 -3.69 12.36
N VAL A 4 -6.90 -3.82 13.64
CA VAL A 4 -8.08 -3.18 14.21
C VAL A 4 -7.60 -1.97 14.99
N LYS A 5 -7.99 -0.76 14.58
CA LYS A 5 -7.71 0.47 15.35
C LYS A 5 -8.97 0.88 16.11
N PHE A 6 -8.88 1.06 17.40
CA PHE A 6 -9.98 1.54 18.24
C PHE A 6 -9.89 3.05 18.43
N LEU A 7 -11.03 3.76 18.37
CA LEU A 7 -11.11 5.17 18.73
C LEU A 7 -11.32 5.30 20.26
N LEU A 8 -10.46 6.05 20.94
CA LEU A 8 -10.41 6.17 22.41
C LEU A 8 -11.65 6.79 23.10
N LYS A 9 -12.69 7.21 22.37
CA LYS A 9 -13.89 7.85 22.95
C LYS A 9 -15.24 7.17 22.64
N LYS A 10 -15.27 6.26 21.67
CA LYS A 10 -16.42 5.38 21.35
C LYS A 10 -15.80 4.08 20.88
N SER A 11 -16.25 2.93 21.36
CA SER A 11 -15.66 1.62 21.05
C SER A 11 -15.64 1.26 19.55
N ASP A 12 -16.07 2.14 18.66
CA ASP A 12 -15.93 2.07 17.21
C ASP A 12 -14.51 1.66 16.80
N TYR A 13 -14.43 0.86 15.75
CA TYR A 13 -13.18 0.29 15.27
C TYR A 13 -13.03 0.41 13.76
N PHE A 14 -11.81 0.68 13.30
CA PHE A 14 -11.47 0.57 11.89
C PHE A 14 -11.09 -0.85 11.54
N TYR A 15 -11.56 -1.32 10.39
CA TYR A 15 -11.12 -2.55 9.76
C TYR A 15 -10.55 -2.24 8.38
N ASN A 16 -9.30 -2.68 8.16
CA ASN A 16 -8.57 -2.46 6.92
C ASN A 16 -8.83 -3.61 5.95
N TYR A 17 -9.46 -3.33 4.81
CA TYR A 17 -9.62 -4.27 3.70
C TYR A 17 -8.51 -4.05 2.69
N PHE A 18 -7.28 -4.50 3.01
CA PHE A 18 -6.08 -4.22 2.21
C PHE A 18 -6.21 -4.63 0.74
N THR A 19 -6.81 -5.79 0.44
CA THR A 19 -7.03 -6.26 -0.92
C THR A 19 -7.89 -5.30 -1.75
N MET A 20 -8.77 -4.55 -1.09
CA MET A 20 -9.68 -3.60 -1.74
C MET A 20 -9.25 -2.14 -1.54
N GLY A 21 -8.20 -1.89 -0.75
CA GLY A 21 -7.61 -0.56 -0.56
C GLY A 21 -8.48 0.42 0.23
N PHE A 22 -9.39 -0.07 1.08
CA PHE A 22 -10.24 0.79 1.91
C PHE A 22 -10.27 0.40 3.39
N ASP A 23 -10.45 1.42 4.21
CA ASP A 23 -10.61 1.33 5.66
C ASP A 23 -12.05 1.66 5.99
N ILE A 24 -12.70 0.78 6.75
CA ILE A 24 -14.09 0.95 7.14
C ILE A 24 -14.15 1.15 8.64
N LEU A 25 -14.78 2.25 9.07
CA LEU A 25 -15.14 2.50 10.46
C LEU A 25 -16.47 1.79 10.76
N PHE A 26 -16.43 0.87 11.71
CA PHE A 26 -17.59 0.15 12.20
C PHE A 26 -18.04 0.68 13.56
N ASP A 27 -19.35 0.71 13.77
CA ASP A 27 -19.95 0.85 15.10
C ASP A 27 -19.73 -0.43 15.91
N ALA A 28 -19.10 -0.36 17.07
CA ALA A 28 -18.81 -1.56 17.86
C ALA A 28 -20.04 -2.26 18.46
N LYS A 29 -21.17 -1.56 18.59
CA LYS A 29 -22.38 -2.16 19.18
C LYS A 29 -23.16 -2.95 18.13
N SER A 30 -23.28 -2.41 16.93
CA SER A 30 -24.11 -2.97 15.85
C SER A 30 -23.32 -3.62 14.71
N ASN A 31 -21.99 -3.52 14.71
CA ASN A 31 -21.12 -3.90 13.58
C ASN A 31 -21.57 -3.27 12.24
N SER A 32 -22.20 -2.10 12.30
CA SER A 32 -22.67 -1.37 11.12
C SER A 32 -21.61 -0.40 10.61
N VAL A 33 -21.58 -0.20 9.29
CA VAL A 33 -20.65 0.73 8.66
C VAL A 33 -21.04 2.16 8.97
N LYS A 34 -20.15 2.91 9.61
CA LYS A 34 -20.31 4.35 9.86
C LYS A 34 -19.64 5.20 8.79
N LYS A 35 -18.47 4.78 8.32
CA LYS A 35 -17.68 5.54 7.35
C LYS A 35 -16.74 4.63 6.57
N TYR A 36 -16.45 4.99 5.33
CA TYR A 36 -15.40 4.36 4.54
C TYR A 36 -14.36 5.41 4.12
N TYR A 37 -13.10 5.00 4.07
CA TYR A 37 -11.97 5.81 3.64
C TYR A 37 -11.06 4.98 2.74
N ARG A 38 -10.25 5.67 1.93
CA ARG A 38 -9.12 5.01 1.27
C ARG A 38 -8.09 4.60 2.32
N CYS A 39 -7.57 3.39 2.19
CA CYS A 39 -6.51 2.89 3.07
C CYS A 39 -5.27 3.78 2.93
N GLN A 40 -4.90 4.43 4.03
CA GLN A 40 -3.71 5.29 4.08
C GLN A 40 -2.49 4.45 4.43
N PHE A 41 -1.45 4.56 3.61
CA PHE A 41 -0.15 3.97 3.92
C PHE A 41 0.96 4.98 3.59
N GLU A 42 2.06 4.83 4.30
CA GLU A 42 3.32 5.51 4.03
C GLU A 42 4.43 4.46 4.06
N LEU A 43 5.10 4.29 2.92
CA LEU A 43 6.15 3.32 2.72
C LEU A 43 7.46 4.05 2.43
N PRO A 44 8.36 4.20 3.42
CA PRO A 44 9.69 4.74 3.20
C PRO A 44 10.55 3.73 2.42
N LEU A 45 11.11 4.18 1.30
CA LEU A 45 12.08 3.46 0.49
C LEU A 45 13.49 3.97 0.80
N SER A 46 14.42 3.04 0.98
CA SER A 46 15.85 3.33 1.17
C SER A 46 16.52 3.44 -0.20
N ARG A 47 17.16 4.57 -0.50
CA ARG A 47 18.00 4.69 -1.70
C ARG A 47 19.36 4.06 -1.44
N ASP A 48 19.90 3.34 -2.43
CA ASP A 48 21.23 2.72 -2.35
C ASP A 48 22.41 3.70 -2.50
N ARG A 49 22.21 5.02 -2.52
CA ARG A 49 23.32 5.98 -2.68
C ARG A 49 23.17 7.26 -1.84
N TYR A 50 24.30 7.58 -1.20
CA TYR A 50 24.71 8.76 -0.43
C TYR A 50 24.00 9.09 0.89
N GLU A 51 24.84 9.16 1.91
CA GLU A 51 24.59 9.63 3.27
C GLU A 51 24.13 11.10 3.21
N GLY A 52 22.84 11.35 3.46
CA GLY A 52 22.25 12.71 3.45
C GLY A 52 21.01 12.88 2.57
N ASP A 53 20.63 11.87 1.78
CA ASP A 53 19.44 11.96 0.95
C ASP A 53 18.15 11.65 1.73
N THR A 54 17.09 12.42 1.45
CA THR A 54 15.81 12.25 2.15
C THR A 54 15.12 10.95 1.70
N PRO A 55 14.64 10.11 2.64
CA PRO A 55 13.98 8.87 2.28
C PRO A 55 12.71 9.15 1.47
N ILE A 56 12.54 8.44 0.35
CA ILE A 56 11.34 8.59 -0.48
C ILE A 56 10.20 7.90 0.23
N VAL A 57 9.19 8.66 0.65
CA VAL A 57 7.96 8.09 1.21
C VAL A 57 6.94 7.90 0.10
N VAL A 58 6.59 6.66 -0.19
CA VAL A 58 5.49 6.31 -1.10
C VAL A 58 4.19 6.23 -0.31
N SER A 59 3.17 6.94 -0.77
CA SER A 59 1.84 6.95 -0.15
C SER A 59 0.76 6.43 -1.10
N SER A 60 -0.45 6.26 -0.56
CA SER A 60 -1.65 5.90 -1.34
C SER A 60 -1.99 6.89 -2.47
N PHE A 61 -1.48 8.13 -2.38
CA PHE A 61 -1.69 9.19 -3.37
C PHE A 61 -0.51 9.39 -4.33
N SER A 62 0.57 8.65 -4.15
CA SER A 62 1.76 8.81 -4.97
C SER A 62 1.50 8.33 -6.40
N ARG A 63 2.00 9.10 -7.38
CA ARG A 63 1.98 8.73 -8.80
C ARG A 63 3.27 8.02 -9.17
N TRP A 64 3.15 7.08 -10.11
CA TRP A 64 4.28 6.32 -10.61
C TRP A 64 5.38 7.21 -11.18
N ASP A 65 5.05 8.23 -11.96
CA ASP A 65 6.05 9.14 -12.55
C ASP A 65 6.93 9.84 -11.49
N THR A 66 6.31 10.22 -10.37
CA THR A 66 7.02 10.84 -9.24
C THR A 66 7.93 9.85 -8.52
N ILE A 67 7.56 8.56 -8.52
CA ILE A 67 8.34 7.50 -7.90
C ILE A 67 9.48 7.10 -8.85
N ALA A 68 9.17 6.77 -10.10
CA ALA A 68 10.11 6.32 -11.14
C ALA A 68 11.15 7.36 -11.56
N SER A 69 10.91 8.66 -11.33
CA SER A 69 11.95 9.69 -11.47
C SER A 69 12.93 9.70 -10.29
N LYS A 70 12.53 9.15 -9.14
CA LYS A 70 13.29 9.15 -7.90
C LYS A 70 13.94 7.81 -7.59
N VAL A 71 13.35 6.70 -8.03
CA VAL A 71 13.96 5.38 -8.00
C VAL A 71 14.33 5.00 -9.43
N ASN A 72 15.36 4.17 -9.63
CA ASN A 72 15.64 3.59 -10.95
C ASN A 72 15.05 2.18 -10.96
N PRO A 73 13.73 2.01 -11.25
CA PRO A 73 13.08 0.71 -11.24
C PRO A 73 13.54 -0.13 -12.44
N SER A 74 13.17 -1.42 -12.45
CA SER A 74 13.39 -2.30 -13.60
C SER A 74 12.86 -1.67 -14.90
N GLU A 75 13.70 -1.63 -15.94
CA GLU A 75 13.39 -1.00 -17.23
C GLU A 75 12.26 -1.71 -18.00
N ARG A 76 12.03 -2.99 -17.71
CA ARG A 76 11.01 -3.80 -18.40
C ARG A 76 9.94 -4.24 -17.40
N PRO A 77 8.77 -3.57 -17.36
CA PRO A 77 7.68 -4.00 -16.49
C PRO A 77 7.07 -5.30 -17.00
N VAL A 78 6.59 -6.11 -16.06
CA VAL A 78 5.72 -7.25 -16.38
C VAL A 78 4.29 -6.74 -16.56
N VAL A 79 3.65 -7.09 -17.66
CA VAL A 79 2.24 -6.75 -17.89
C VAL A 79 1.38 -7.78 -17.18
N LEU A 80 0.53 -7.32 -16.27
CA LEU A 80 -0.44 -8.16 -15.57
C LEU A 80 -1.83 -7.94 -16.17
N ASN A 81 -2.37 -8.99 -16.78
CA ASN A 81 -3.74 -9.01 -17.29
C ASN A 81 -4.62 -9.90 -16.41
N ARG A 82 -5.56 -9.29 -15.68
CA ARG A 82 -6.49 -10.02 -14.79
C ARG A 82 -7.80 -10.43 -15.45
N ALA A 83 -8.00 -10.18 -16.75
CA ALA A 83 -9.29 -10.34 -17.44
C ALA A 83 -9.89 -11.77 -17.41
N SER A 84 -9.09 -12.81 -17.14
CA SER A 84 -9.52 -14.21 -17.13
C SER A 84 -9.77 -14.79 -15.73
N SER A 85 -9.64 -13.98 -14.68
CA SER A 85 -9.73 -14.47 -13.29
C SER A 85 -11.11 -14.20 -12.68
N THR A 86 -11.74 -15.23 -12.10
CA THR A 86 -13.20 -15.28 -11.85
C THR A 86 -13.76 -14.23 -10.89
N ASN A 87 -12.93 -13.48 -10.14
CA ASN A 87 -13.38 -12.41 -9.23
C ASN A 87 -12.33 -11.30 -9.02
N THR A 88 -11.31 -11.21 -9.88
CA THR A 88 -10.18 -10.27 -9.71
C THR A 88 -9.89 -9.43 -10.95
N THR A 89 -10.78 -9.46 -11.95
CA THR A 89 -10.69 -8.64 -13.15
C THR A 89 -10.64 -7.17 -12.79
N ASN A 90 -9.52 -6.51 -13.10
CA ASN A 90 -9.40 -5.08 -12.99
C ASN A 90 -10.29 -4.42 -14.05
N PRO A 91 -11.33 -3.64 -13.69
CA PRO A 91 -12.21 -3.00 -14.66
C PRO A 91 -11.49 -1.95 -15.51
N PHE A 92 -10.31 -1.50 -15.09
CA PHE A 92 -9.50 -0.49 -15.79
C PHE A 92 -8.46 -1.08 -16.75
N GLY A 93 -8.53 -2.39 -17.03
CA GLY A 93 -7.63 -3.08 -17.94
C GLY A 93 -6.35 -3.60 -17.27
N SER A 94 -5.34 -3.89 -18.09
CA SER A 94 -4.06 -4.44 -17.61
C SER A 94 -3.25 -3.41 -16.81
N THR A 95 -2.47 -3.90 -15.86
CA THR A 95 -1.53 -3.12 -15.05
C THR A 95 -0.09 -3.48 -15.39
N PHE A 96 0.83 -2.62 -14.97
CA PHE A 96 2.26 -2.79 -15.18
C PHE A 96 2.95 -3.00 -13.83
N CYS A 97 3.68 -4.09 -13.68
CA CYS A 97 4.42 -4.41 -12.46
C CYS A 97 5.90 -4.04 -12.63
N TYR A 98 6.38 -3.11 -11.81
CA TYR A 98 7.77 -2.68 -11.77
C TYR A 98 8.43 -3.14 -10.48
N GLY A 99 9.57 -3.83 -10.60
CA GLY A 99 10.39 -4.23 -9.45
C GLY A 99 11.40 -3.14 -9.07
N TYR A 100 11.56 -2.91 -7.78
CA TYR A 100 12.63 -2.11 -7.19
C TYR A 100 12.99 -2.66 -5.80
N GLN A 101 14.24 -3.10 -5.62
CA GLN A 101 14.70 -3.77 -4.39
C GLN A 101 13.77 -4.94 -3.98
N ASP A 102 13.25 -4.89 -2.76
CA ASP A 102 12.31 -5.86 -2.19
C ASP A 102 10.84 -5.45 -2.40
N VAL A 103 10.56 -4.58 -3.37
CA VAL A 103 9.23 -4.02 -3.62
C VAL A 103 8.80 -4.21 -5.07
N ILE A 104 7.54 -4.60 -5.27
CA ILE A 104 6.88 -4.58 -6.57
C ILE A 104 5.77 -3.52 -6.55
N PHE A 105 5.84 -2.59 -7.49
CA PHE A 105 4.82 -1.58 -7.74
C PHE A 105 3.93 -2.03 -8.89
N GLU A 106 2.64 -2.19 -8.62
CA GLU A 106 1.64 -2.40 -9.66
C GLU A 106 1.00 -1.06 -10.03
N VAL A 107 1.14 -0.69 -11.29
CA VAL A 107 0.80 0.64 -11.82
C VAL A 107 -0.31 0.51 -12.85
N MET A 108 -1.34 1.33 -12.72
CA MET A 108 -2.42 1.42 -13.70
C MET A 108 -2.01 2.29 -14.91
N PRO A 109 -2.67 2.17 -16.06
CA PRO A 109 -2.37 2.97 -17.25
C PRO A 109 -2.44 4.50 -17.03
N ASN A 110 -3.21 4.95 -16.03
CA ASN A 110 -3.33 6.36 -15.65
C ASN A 110 -2.23 6.85 -14.67
N GLY A 111 -1.18 6.05 -14.43
CA GLY A 111 -0.05 6.39 -13.57
C GLY A 111 -0.30 6.30 -12.06
N HIS A 112 -1.48 5.85 -11.64
CA HIS A 112 -1.75 5.61 -10.21
C HIS A 112 -1.30 4.21 -9.80
N LEU A 113 -0.87 4.07 -8.55
CA LEU A 113 -0.58 2.78 -7.96
C LEU A 113 -1.89 2.00 -7.72
N ALA A 114 -1.97 0.79 -8.25
CA ALA A 114 -3.01 -0.18 -7.93
C ALA A 114 -2.66 -0.93 -6.64
N SER A 115 -1.42 -1.40 -6.52
CA SER A 115 -0.94 -2.11 -5.34
C SER A 115 0.57 -1.97 -5.16
N VAL A 116 1.03 -2.19 -3.94
CA VAL A 116 2.46 -2.29 -3.60
C VAL A 116 2.66 -3.58 -2.83
N THR A 117 3.55 -4.44 -3.33
CA THR A 117 3.86 -5.73 -2.73
C THR A 117 5.28 -5.71 -2.18
N LEU A 118 5.45 -6.06 -0.91
CA LEU A 118 6.73 -6.11 -0.23
C LEU A 118 7.19 -7.56 -0.09
N TYR A 119 8.44 -7.83 -0.44
CA TYR A 119 9.12 -9.13 -0.36
C TYR A 119 10.27 -9.05 0.63
N CYS A 120 9.96 -8.88 1.91
CA CYS A 120 10.98 -8.92 2.94
C CYS A 120 11.33 -10.36 3.34
N SER A 121 12.58 -10.60 3.71
CA SER A 121 12.92 -11.76 4.56
C SER A 121 12.16 -11.66 5.89
N ALA A 122 11.84 -12.79 6.53
CA ALA A 122 10.99 -12.82 7.74
C ALA A 122 11.49 -11.90 8.87
N GLN A 123 12.81 -11.66 8.96
CA GLN A 123 13.43 -10.77 9.94
C GLN A 123 13.17 -9.28 9.64
N GLN A 124 13.25 -8.86 8.37
CA GLN A 124 13.01 -7.46 7.97
C GLN A 124 11.53 -7.05 8.06
N LEU A 125 10.61 -8.02 7.91
CA LEU A 125 9.17 -7.79 8.03
C LEU A 125 8.77 -7.38 9.45
N ILE A 126 9.39 -7.95 10.49
CA ILE A 126 9.08 -7.65 11.90
C ILE A 126 9.48 -6.21 12.25
N GLU A 127 10.67 -5.79 11.85
CA GLU A 127 11.16 -4.43 12.11
C GLU A 127 10.38 -3.35 11.35
N ARG A 128 10.04 -3.59 10.08
CA ARG A 128 9.24 -2.65 9.29
C ARG A 128 7.78 -2.60 9.77
N LYS A 129 7.22 -3.71 10.23
CA LYS A 129 5.87 -3.80 10.80
C LYS A 129 5.73 -3.00 12.09
N LEU A 130 6.74 -3.00 12.97
CA LEU A 130 6.77 -2.16 14.17
C LEU A 130 6.75 -0.66 13.83
N ARG A 131 7.49 -0.26 12.79
CA ARG A 131 7.54 1.15 12.33
C ARG A 131 6.22 1.64 11.73
N LEU A 132 5.56 0.83 10.90
CA LEU A 132 4.26 1.17 10.31
C LEU A 132 3.14 1.26 11.35
N LEU A 133 3.18 0.42 12.39
CA LEU A 133 2.21 0.47 13.49
C LEU A 133 2.41 1.71 14.39
N GLN A 134 3.64 2.20 14.56
CA GLN A 134 3.92 3.40 15.37
C GLN A 134 3.41 4.70 14.73
N ILE A 135 3.42 4.83 13.40
CA ILE A 135 2.85 6.00 12.69
C ILE A 135 1.33 6.06 12.85
N HIS A 136 0.71 4.93 13.15
CA HIS A 136 -0.73 4.74 13.21
C HIS A 136 -1.32 4.85 14.63
N SER A 137 -0.47 5.17 15.63
CA SER A 137 -0.82 5.23 17.05
C SER A 137 -0.79 6.65 17.64
N ILE A 138 -0.84 7.69 16.79
CA ILE A 138 -1.03 9.09 17.20
C ILE A 138 -2.40 9.56 16.74
#